data_AF-A0AAW1FQY9-F1
#
_entry.id   AF-A0AAW1FQY9-F1
#
_cell.length_a   1.000
_cell.length_b   1.000
_cell.length_c   1.000
_cell.angle_alpha   90.00
_cell.angle_beta   90.00
_cell.angle_gamma   90.00
#
_symmetry.space_group_name_H-M   'P 1'
#
loop_
_entity.id
_entity.type
_entity.pdbx_description
1 polymer ?
#
loop_
_entity_poly.entity_id
_entity_poly.type
_entity_poly.pdbx_seq_one_letter_code
_entity_poly.pdbx_strand_id
1 'polypeptide(L)'
;MILTAHALCLPSPATVQELFSVARDASIIPDISLDPVLTTFLSLDSSAALQHQHAFLQRSMSGELQTAFGLNLTGELGGSSRVTSGGVGVVALALSVLFDQVAQQVRAQGSPEGNPSAQRSQPKRIFGISSSSRIGWIIHSYLRLIPGIANNQEQMAETTERHDHWLMLELIDHYQRMTTRKRMSSVSMQQWLAGAAFHLHMRIHQVRLHSVPPGSAESLRLSYKTALSRLVQGYTAYLHRNIQETPATGTPRTGTAGGPGQTNTLGRANMTCLSHTLNDSLVSTSTDKFNETTTHNSTADISRGCETDGSTEDFGIDVSNRRNETTEVVVNRKTLDNTTGHEDVQGLLVIEPGRNVSHKVLHHPCESPAIQQALVTRIINAQDLERNRYFFLYPEKFFQGLLRQKDDFELKTN
;
A
#
# COMPACT_ATOMS: atom_id res chain seq x y z
N MET A 1 34.77 -34.67 28.19
CA MET A 1 34.30 -33.32 27.83
C MET A 1 33.19 -33.49 26.80
N ILE A 2 31.94 -33.40 27.23
CA ILE A 2 30.78 -33.53 26.35
C ILE A 2 30.49 -32.13 25.81
N LEU A 3 30.61 -31.95 24.51
CA LEU A 3 30.12 -30.78 23.79
C LEU A 3 28.60 -30.75 23.95
N THR A 4 28.09 -29.92 24.87
CA THR A 4 26.67 -29.60 24.93
C THR A 4 26.36 -28.78 23.68
N ALA A 5 25.76 -29.44 22.70
CA ALA A 5 25.09 -28.80 21.59
C ALA A 5 24.16 -27.72 22.17
N HIS A 6 24.34 -26.48 21.74
CA HIS A 6 23.34 -25.45 21.98
C HIS A 6 22.06 -25.93 21.30
N ALA A 7 21.09 -26.39 22.09
CA ALA A 7 19.77 -26.67 21.56
C ALA A 7 19.26 -25.36 20.95
N LEU A 8 19.15 -25.31 19.62
CA LEU A 8 18.58 -24.18 18.91
C LEU A 8 17.15 -24.02 19.44
N CYS A 9 16.89 -22.93 20.15
CA CYS A 9 15.57 -22.59 20.64
C CYS A 9 14.73 -22.14 19.43
N LEU A 10 14.12 -23.12 18.74
CA LEU A 10 13.36 -22.93 17.52
C LEU A 10 11.86 -23.06 17.82
N PRO A 11 11.03 -22.14 17.33
CA PRO A 11 9.59 -22.25 17.50
C PRO A 11 9.03 -23.41 16.68
N SER A 12 7.91 -23.94 17.17
CA SER A 12 7.11 -24.86 16.35
C SER A 12 6.45 -24.09 15.18
N PRO A 13 6.22 -24.74 14.02
CA PRO A 13 5.45 -24.15 12.93
C PRO A 13 4.04 -23.72 13.36
N ALA A 14 3.45 -24.41 14.34
CA ALA A 14 2.14 -24.08 14.91
C ALA A 14 2.16 -22.75 15.66
N THR A 15 3.22 -22.48 16.44
CA THR A 15 3.41 -21.20 17.16
C THR A 15 3.44 -20.02 16.19
N VAL A 16 4.23 -20.13 15.11
CA VAL A 16 4.32 -19.08 14.08
C VAL A 16 2.98 -18.89 13.36
N GLN A 17 2.29 -20.00 13.06
CA GLN A 17 0.96 -19.96 12.44
C GLN A 17 -0.07 -19.26 13.33
N GLU A 18 -0.08 -19.55 14.63
CA GLU A 18 -1.02 -18.97 15.58
C GLU A 18 -0.81 -17.46 15.72
N LEU A 19 0.44 -17.02 15.89
CA LEU A 19 0.79 -15.59 15.92
C LEU A 19 0.42 -14.87 14.62
N PHE A 20 0.65 -15.50 13.47
CA PHE A 20 0.22 -14.94 12.19
C PHE A 20 -1.31 -14.83 12.09
N SER A 21 -2.05 -15.84 12.57
CA SER A 21 -3.52 -15.79 12.62
C SER A 21 -4.00 -14.67 13.54
N VAL A 22 -3.40 -14.49 14.73
CA VAL A 22 -3.75 -13.39 15.63
C VAL A 22 -3.54 -12.04 14.95
N ALA A 23 -2.41 -11.83 14.29
CA ALA A 23 -2.15 -10.60 13.56
C ALA A 23 -3.14 -10.37 12.40
N ARG A 24 -3.53 -11.44 11.69
CA ARG A 24 -4.51 -11.38 10.59
C ARG A 24 -5.89 -11.01 11.14
N ASP A 25 -6.33 -11.67 12.19
CA ASP A 25 -7.65 -11.50 12.78
C ASP A 25 -7.79 -10.10 13.42
N ALA A 26 -6.68 -9.54 13.92
CA ALA A 26 -6.59 -8.14 14.35
C ALA A 26 -6.42 -7.13 13.21
N SER A 27 -6.38 -7.58 11.94
CA SER A 27 -6.18 -6.72 10.77
C SER A 27 -4.90 -5.88 10.80
N ILE A 28 -3.84 -6.39 11.44
CA ILE A 28 -2.53 -5.71 11.52
C ILE A 28 -1.51 -6.27 10.54
N ILE A 29 -1.81 -7.39 9.86
CA ILE A 29 -1.00 -7.89 8.74
C ILE A 29 -1.02 -6.83 7.63
N PRO A 30 0.15 -6.41 7.14
CA PRO A 30 0.19 -5.45 6.05
C PRO A 30 -0.32 -6.08 4.77
N ASP A 31 -0.98 -5.25 3.95
CA ASP A 31 -1.37 -5.58 2.59
C ASP A 31 -0.81 -4.51 1.66
N ILE A 32 0.22 -4.90 0.91
CA ILE A 32 0.84 -4.06 -0.11
C ILE A 32 0.42 -4.51 -1.52
N SER A 33 -0.65 -5.29 -1.65
CA SER A 33 -1.15 -5.77 -2.93
C SER A 33 -1.82 -4.65 -3.74
N LEU A 34 -1.80 -4.79 -5.06
CA LEU A 34 -2.59 -3.92 -5.93
C LEU A 34 -4.08 -4.14 -5.69
N ASP A 35 -4.82 -3.02 -5.63
CA ASP A 35 -6.27 -3.05 -5.49
C ASP A 35 -6.91 -3.82 -6.65
N PRO A 36 -7.87 -4.73 -6.39
CA PRO A 36 -8.53 -5.50 -7.43
C PRO A 36 -9.15 -4.65 -8.55
N VAL A 37 -9.65 -3.45 -8.23
CA VAL A 37 -10.21 -2.50 -9.20
C VAL A 37 -9.14 -2.06 -10.20
N LEU A 38 -7.93 -1.74 -9.73
CA LEU A 38 -6.80 -1.43 -10.63
C LEU A 38 -6.48 -2.63 -11.51
N THR A 39 -6.36 -3.83 -10.93
CA THR A 39 -6.02 -5.02 -11.72
C THR A 39 -7.09 -5.39 -12.76
N THR A 40 -8.35 -5.01 -12.51
CA THR A 40 -9.48 -5.28 -13.41
C THR A 40 -9.51 -4.28 -14.57
N PHE A 41 -9.47 -2.99 -14.28
CA PHE A 41 -9.65 -1.94 -15.30
C PHE A 41 -8.35 -1.53 -16.00
N LEU A 42 -7.19 -1.88 -15.44
CA LEU A 42 -5.88 -1.72 -16.11
C LEU A 42 -5.42 -3.04 -16.76
N SER A 43 -6.36 -3.77 -17.38
CA SER A 43 -6.11 -5.05 -18.05
C SER A 43 -6.62 -5.05 -19.50
N LEU A 44 -6.37 -6.13 -20.23
CA LEU A 44 -6.96 -6.34 -21.55
C LEU A 44 -8.49 -6.49 -21.50
N ASP A 45 -9.03 -6.90 -20.37
CA ASP A 45 -10.47 -7.14 -20.18
C ASP A 45 -11.20 -5.88 -19.70
N SER A 46 -10.52 -4.74 -19.63
CA SER A 46 -11.07 -3.50 -19.06
C SER A 46 -12.39 -3.06 -19.68
N SER A 47 -12.55 -3.21 -21.00
CA SER A 47 -13.80 -2.87 -21.70
C SER A 47 -14.94 -3.81 -21.31
N ALA A 48 -14.69 -5.12 -21.28
CA ALA A 48 -15.67 -6.11 -20.86
C ALA A 48 -16.08 -5.91 -19.38
N ALA A 49 -15.10 -5.65 -18.51
CA ALA A 49 -15.35 -5.34 -17.10
C ALA A 49 -16.22 -4.08 -16.93
N LEU A 50 -15.96 -3.04 -17.72
CA LEU A 50 -16.74 -1.81 -17.71
C LEU A 50 -18.19 -2.03 -18.15
N GLN A 51 -18.39 -2.76 -19.24
CA GLN A 51 -19.73 -3.14 -19.71
C GLN A 51 -20.48 -3.97 -18.67
N HIS A 52 -19.78 -4.92 -18.04
CA HIS A 52 -20.35 -5.75 -16.99
C HIS A 52 -20.79 -4.92 -15.77
N GLN A 53 -19.93 -4.01 -15.28
CA GLN A 53 -20.27 -3.13 -14.15
C GLN A 53 -21.47 -2.24 -14.47
N HIS A 54 -21.48 -1.61 -15.65
CA HIS A 54 -22.60 -0.77 -16.10
C HIS A 54 -23.91 -1.56 -16.10
N ALA A 55 -23.93 -2.74 -16.74
CA ALA A 55 -25.11 -3.59 -16.81
C ALA A 55 -25.54 -4.11 -15.42
N PHE A 56 -24.59 -4.43 -14.55
CA PHE A 56 -24.87 -4.84 -13.18
C PHE A 56 -25.56 -3.73 -12.38
N LEU A 57 -25.05 -2.49 -12.45
CA LEU A 57 -25.66 -1.34 -11.80
C LEU A 57 -27.06 -1.05 -12.34
N GLN A 58 -27.25 -1.05 -13.66
CA GLN A 58 -28.56 -0.84 -14.27
C GLN A 58 -29.59 -1.89 -13.81
N ARG A 59 -29.25 -3.19 -13.83
CA ARG A 59 -30.15 -4.27 -13.40
C ARG A 59 -30.57 -4.17 -11.93
N SER A 60 -29.75 -3.54 -11.09
CA SER A 60 -30.05 -3.34 -9.67
C SER A 60 -31.03 -2.18 -9.39
N MET A 61 -31.41 -1.40 -10.42
CA MET A 61 -32.22 -0.18 -10.30
C MET A 61 -33.64 -0.38 -10.87
N SER A 62 -34.62 0.35 -10.32
CA SER A 62 -35.97 0.46 -10.92
C SER A 62 -35.95 1.31 -12.21
N GLY A 63 -37.00 1.26 -13.03
CA GLY A 63 -37.03 1.97 -14.32
C GLY A 63 -36.79 3.48 -14.24
N GLU A 64 -37.35 4.15 -13.22
CA GLU A 64 -37.12 5.58 -12.98
C GLU A 64 -35.66 5.88 -12.62
N LEU A 65 -35.07 5.07 -11.72
CA LEU A 65 -33.66 5.20 -11.33
C LEU A 65 -32.72 4.85 -12.49
N GLN A 66 -33.07 3.88 -13.34
CA GLN A 66 -32.30 3.57 -14.55
C GLN A 66 -32.28 4.76 -15.52
N THR A 67 -33.41 5.44 -15.69
CA THR A 67 -33.51 6.62 -16.55
C THR A 67 -32.69 7.78 -15.99
N ALA A 68 -32.81 8.07 -14.69
CA ALA A 68 -32.01 9.09 -14.02
C ALA A 68 -30.50 8.78 -14.07
N PHE A 69 -30.12 7.50 -13.91
CA PHE A 69 -28.75 7.05 -14.05
C PHE A 69 -28.20 7.32 -15.46
N GLY A 70 -28.93 6.94 -16.50
CA GLY A 70 -28.53 7.17 -17.89
C GLY A 70 -28.41 8.66 -18.24
N LEU A 71 -29.36 9.49 -17.79
CA LEU A 71 -29.33 10.94 -18.00
C LEU A 71 -28.14 11.60 -17.30
N ASN A 72 -27.89 11.25 -16.04
CA ASN A 72 -26.76 11.80 -15.28
C ASN A 72 -25.42 11.38 -15.89
N LEU A 73 -25.28 10.11 -16.32
CA LEU A 73 -24.08 9.67 -17.02
C LEU A 73 -23.86 10.43 -18.32
N THR A 74 -24.91 10.59 -19.13
CA THR A 74 -24.82 11.37 -20.38
C THR A 74 -24.38 12.80 -20.10
N GLY A 75 -24.88 13.43 -19.04
CA GLY A 75 -24.44 14.76 -18.60
C GLY A 75 -22.96 14.81 -18.22
N GLU A 76 -22.47 13.86 -17.45
CA GLU A 76 -21.05 13.77 -17.03
C GLU A 76 -20.10 13.45 -18.19
N LEU A 77 -20.60 12.82 -19.25
CA LEU A 77 -19.88 12.55 -20.50
C LEU A 77 -19.96 13.70 -21.53
N GLY A 78 -20.31 14.92 -21.08
CA GLY A 78 -20.40 16.09 -21.94
C GLY A 78 -21.56 16.04 -22.93
N GLY A 79 -22.62 15.32 -22.61
CA GLY A 79 -23.80 15.14 -23.46
C GLY A 79 -23.70 13.99 -24.48
N SER A 80 -22.57 13.26 -24.50
CA SER A 80 -22.38 12.12 -25.40
C SER A 80 -22.80 10.81 -24.74
N SER A 81 -23.43 9.93 -25.50
CA SER A 81 -23.67 8.54 -25.10
C SER A 81 -22.47 7.63 -25.36
N ARG A 82 -21.45 8.11 -26.08
CA ARG A 82 -20.27 7.34 -26.48
C ARG A 82 -18.98 7.99 -25.98
N VAL A 83 -18.00 7.16 -25.65
CA VAL A 83 -16.64 7.53 -25.27
C VAL A 83 -15.65 7.01 -26.33
N THR A 84 -15.01 7.92 -27.06
CA THR A 84 -14.25 7.60 -28.29
C THR A 84 -12.72 7.62 -28.15
N SER A 85 -12.16 8.24 -27.11
CA SER A 85 -10.72 8.08 -26.79
C SER A 85 -10.46 6.79 -26.01
N GLY A 86 -11.24 5.75 -26.29
CA GLY A 86 -11.20 4.43 -25.68
C GLY A 86 -12.04 4.29 -24.40
N GLY A 87 -12.77 3.20 -24.27
CA GLY A 87 -13.40 2.67 -23.07
C GLY A 87 -12.52 1.62 -22.37
N VAL A 88 -11.21 1.88 -22.29
CA VAL A 88 -10.19 0.90 -21.87
C VAL A 88 -9.12 1.51 -20.97
N GLY A 89 -8.40 0.68 -20.20
CA GLY A 89 -7.31 1.12 -19.32
C GLY A 89 -7.74 2.24 -18.36
N VAL A 90 -6.95 3.32 -18.30
CA VAL A 90 -7.24 4.47 -17.42
C VAL A 90 -8.59 5.14 -17.69
N VAL A 91 -9.10 5.08 -18.93
CA VAL A 91 -10.43 5.63 -19.24
C VAL A 91 -11.53 4.72 -18.71
N ALA A 92 -11.40 3.40 -18.88
CA ALA A 92 -12.33 2.46 -18.26
C ALA A 92 -12.36 2.60 -16.74
N LEU A 93 -11.19 2.78 -16.12
CA LEU A 93 -11.07 3.02 -14.69
C LEU A 93 -11.73 4.33 -14.23
N ALA A 94 -11.66 5.40 -15.03
CA ALA A 94 -12.37 6.64 -14.72
C ALA A 94 -13.89 6.46 -14.81
N LEU A 95 -14.35 5.78 -15.86
CA LEU A 95 -15.76 5.49 -16.06
C LEU A 95 -16.32 4.57 -14.97
N SER A 96 -15.56 3.58 -14.50
CA SER A 96 -15.98 2.72 -13.39
C SER A 96 -16.22 3.51 -12.10
N VAL A 97 -15.34 4.47 -11.80
CA VAL A 97 -15.49 5.36 -10.64
C VAL A 97 -16.71 6.27 -10.82
N LEU A 98 -16.91 6.81 -12.02
CA LEU A 98 -18.08 7.62 -12.35
C LEU A 98 -19.39 6.84 -12.18
N PHE A 99 -19.45 5.59 -12.66
CA PHE A 99 -20.64 4.76 -12.56
C PHE A 99 -21.05 4.53 -11.11
N ASP A 100 -20.10 4.19 -10.25
CA ASP A 100 -20.39 4.01 -8.82
C ASP A 100 -20.86 5.32 -8.17
N GLN A 101 -20.22 6.44 -8.51
CA GLN A 101 -20.59 7.77 -7.99
C GLN A 101 -22.02 8.16 -8.39
N VAL A 102 -22.36 8.05 -9.68
CA VAL A 102 -23.69 8.42 -10.19
C VAL A 102 -24.75 7.44 -9.67
N ALA A 103 -24.44 6.15 -9.58
CA ALA A 103 -25.35 5.15 -9.01
C ALA A 103 -25.69 5.44 -7.54
N GLN A 104 -24.70 5.84 -6.74
CA GLN A 104 -24.90 6.24 -5.35
C GLN A 104 -25.76 7.51 -5.26
N GLN A 105 -25.49 8.51 -6.10
CA GLN A 105 -26.25 9.76 -6.13
C GLN A 105 -27.73 9.53 -6.46
N VAL A 106 -28.02 8.75 -7.50
CA VAL A 106 -29.40 8.47 -7.95
C VAL A 106 -30.16 7.68 -6.89
N ARG A 107 -29.52 6.69 -6.24
CA ARG A 107 -30.14 5.94 -5.12
C ARG A 107 -30.42 6.82 -3.91
N ALA A 108 -29.53 7.77 -3.60
CA ALA A 108 -29.72 8.69 -2.48
C ALA A 108 -30.87 9.68 -2.73
N GLN A 109 -31.05 10.15 -3.97
CA GLN A 109 -32.14 11.04 -4.37
C GLN A 109 -33.52 10.36 -4.35
N GLY A 110 -33.57 9.04 -4.59
CA GLY A 110 -34.80 8.25 -4.54
C GLY A 110 -35.27 7.86 -3.14
N SER A 111 -34.54 8.23 -2.07
CA SER A 111 -34.89 7.88 -0.69
C SER A 111 -35.61 9.05 0.02
N PRO A 112 -36.78 8.82 0.66
CA PRO A 112 -37.55 9.85 1.35
C PRO A 112 -36.88 10.40 2.63
N GLU A 113 -35.78 9.80 3.10
CA GLU A 113 -35.01 10.22 4.29
C GLU A 113 -33.68 10.92 3.94
N GLY A 114 -33.53 11.43 2.71
CA GLY A 114 -32.29 12.01 2.22
C GLY A 114 -31.84 13.27 2.99
N ASN A 115 -30.90 13.10 3.93
CA ASN A 115 -30.14 14.22 4.48
C ASN A 115 -29.32 14.89 3.35
N PRO A 116 -29.52 16.18 3.03
CA PRO A 116 -28.80 16.88 1.97
C PRO A 116 -27.29 17.06 2.26
N SER A 117 -26.81 16.68 3.45
CA SER A 117 -25.40 16.71 3.84
C SER A 117 -24.59 15.45 3.50
N ALA A 118 -25.25 14.36 3.06
CA ALA A 118 -24.56 13.16 2.55
C ALA A 118 -23.98 13.36 1.13
N GLN A 119 -24.16 14.56 0.57
CA GLN A 119 -23.80 14.94 -0.78
C GLN A 119 -22.29 15.25 -0.86
N ARG A 120 -21.56 14.45 -1.66
CA ARG A 120 -20.11 14.59 -1.97
C ARG A 120 -19.11 14.33 -0.83
N SER A 121 -19.32 13.32 0.02
CA SER A 121 -18.15 12.78 0.73
C SER A 121 -17.22 12.13 -0.30
N GLN A 122 -16.09 12.80 -0.61
CA GLN A 122 -15.10 12.22 -1.51
C GLN A 122 -14.57 10.91 -0.89
N PRO A 123 -14.31 9.88 -1.71
CA PRO A 123 -13.77 8.63 -1.20
C PRO A 123 -12.45 8.91 -0.45
N LYS A 124 -12.42 8.58 0.85
CA LYS A 124 -11.23 8.75 1.72
C LYS A 124 -10.05 7.90 1.23
N ARG A 125 -10.35 6.78 0.55
CA ARG A 125 -9.39 5.93 -0.14
C ARG A 125 -9.89 5.61 -1.53
N ILE A 126 -8.97 5.57 -2.48
CA ILE A 126 -9.22 5.19 -3.87
C ILE A 126 -8.15 4.16 -4.19
N PHE A 127 -8.55 2.97 -4.62
CA PHE A 127 -7.61 1.88 -4.98
C PHE A 127 -6.60 1.54 -3.88
N GLY A 128 -7.08 1.36 -2.65
CA GLY A 128 -6.24 1.09 -1.48
C GLY A 128 -5.44 2.29 -0.94
N ILE A 129 -5.30 3.38 -1.70
CA ILE A 129 -4.49 4.54 -1.30
C ILE A 129 -5.35 5.71 -0.82
N SER A 130 -4.84 6.49 0.15
CA SER A 130 -5.54 7.67 0.65
C SER A 130 -5.61 8.75 -0.43
N SER A 131 -6.79 9.33 -0.64
CA SER A 131 -6.97 10.50 -1.52
C SER A 131 -6.28 11.76 -0.98
N SER A 132 -5.92 11.77 0.31
CA SER A 132 -5.10 12.83 0.92
C SER A 132 -3.59 12.67 0.68
N SER A 133 -3.13 11.51 0.19
CA SER A 133 -1.75 11.36 -0.25
C SER A 133 -1.53 12.12 -1.56
N ARG A 134 -0.33 12.67 -1.79
CA ARG A 134 -0.05 13.42 -3.02
C ARG A 134 -0.22 12.56 -4.27
N ILE A 135 0.23 11.30 -4.25
CA ILE A 135 -0.01 10.30 -5.31
C ILE A 135 -1.52 10.10 -5.52
N GLY A 136 -2.27 9.82 -4.45
CA GLY A 136 -3.71 9.59 -4.53
C GLY A 136 -4.49 10.80 -5.04
N TRP A 137 -4.09 12.01 -4.64
CA TRP A 137 -4.66 13.26 -5.11
C TRP A 137 -4.44 13.48 -6.61
N ILE A 138 -3.22 13.23 -7.12
CA ILE A 138 -2.91 13.36 -8.56
C ILE A 138 -3.77 12.38 -9.36
N ILE A 139 -3.82 11.11 -8.94
CA ILE A 139 -4.61 10.06 -9.60
C ILE A 139 -6.09 10.42 -9.60
N HIS A 140 -6.63 10.81 -8.44
CA HIS A 140 -8.04 11.17 -8.33
C HIS A 140 -8.40 12.38 -9.19
N SER A 141 -7.55 13.40 -9.19
CA SER A 141 -7.76 14.61 -10.00
C SER A 141 -7.80 14.28 -11.48
N TYR A 142 -6.89 13.43 -11.96
CA TYR A 142 -6.89 12.98 -13.34
C TYR A 142 -8.15 12.18 -13.70
N LEU A 143 -8.52 11.19 -12.88
CA LEU A 143 -9.72 10.36 -13.13
C LEU A 143 -11.02 11.16 -13.15
N ARG A 144 -11.12 12.24 -12.37
CA ARG A 144 -12.30 13.12 -12.38
C ARG A 144 -12.44 13.93 -13.66
N LEU A 145 -11.35 14.23 -14.35
CA LEU A 145 -11.38 15.01 -15.59
C LEU A 145 -11.80 14.13 -16.77
N ILE A 146 -11.31 12.89 -16.82
CA ILE A 146 -11.44 12.00 -17.97
C ILE A 146 -12.86 11.94 -18.55
N PRO A 147 -13.95 11.70 -17.79
CA PRO A 147 -15.28 11.56 -18.38
C PRO A 147 -15.70 12.73 -19.27
N GLY A 148 -15.36 13.97 -18.87
CA GLY A 148 -15.72 15.17 -19.61
C GLY A 148 -14.83 15.47 -20.81
N ILE A 149 -13.62 14.89 -20.87
CA ILE A 149 -12.64 15.16 -21.94
C ILE A 149 -12.39 13.96 -22.86
N ALA A 150 -12.85 12.76 -22.51
CA ALA A 150 -12.56 11.51 -23.23
C ALA A 150 -13.07 11.46 -24.68
N ASN A 151 -13.89 12.42 -25.10
CA ASN A 151 -14.34 12.57 -26.49
C ASN A 151 -13.51 13.58 -27.30
N ASN A 152 -12.53 14.23 -26.69
CA ASN A 152 -11.60 15.15 -27.33
C ASN A 152 -10.17 14.61 -27.21
N GLN A 153 -9.65 14.04 -28.30
CA GLN A 153 -8.34 13.40 -28.31
C GLN A 153 -7.20 14.35 -27.94
N GLU A 154 -7.26 15.62 -28.35
CA GLU A 154 -6.25 16.63 -28.05
C GLU A 154 -6.25 16.98 -26.56
N GLN A 155 -7.44 17.24 -25.98
CA GLN A 155 -7.58 17.50 -24.55
C GLN A 155 -7.17 16.29 -23.71
N MET A 156 -7.47 15.06 -24.16
CA MET A 156 -7.01 13.83 -23.53
C MET A 156 -5.49 13.72 -23.54
N ALA A 157 -4.85 14.01 -24.68
CA ALA A 157 -3.40 13.97 -24.81
C ALA A 157 -2.73 14.97 -23.87
N GLU A 158 -3.13 16.24 -23.93
CA GLU A 158 -2.56 17.32 -23.12
C GLU A 158 -2.77 17.08 -21.61
N THR A 159 -3.99 16.69 -21.22
CA THR A 159 -4.33 16.43 -19.81
C THR A 159 -3.56 15.23 -19.29
N THR A 160 -3.43 14.16 -20.08
CA THR A 160 -2.69 12.96 -19.70
C THR A 160 -1.20 13.26 -19.56
N GLU A 161 -0.61 14.04 -20.46
CA GLU A 161 0.80 14.44 -20.39
C GLU A 161 1.11 15.25 -19.13
N ARG A 162 0.27 16.24 -18.80
CA ARG A 162 0.43 17.04 -17.58
C ARG A 162 0.42 16.17 -16.32
N HIS A 163 -0.56 15.27 -16.20
CA HIS A 163 -0.70 14.43 -15.01
C HIS A 163 0.34 13.31 -14.95
N ASP A 164 0.79 12.79 -16.11
CA ASP A 164 1.91 11.86 -16.21
C ASP A 164 3.18 12.50 -15.62
N HIS A 165 3.49 13.74 -16.01
CA HIS A 165 4.65 14.47 -15.48
C HIS A 165 4.56 14.68 -13.96
N TRP A 166 3.41 15.12 -13.44
CA TRP A 166 3.21 15.31 -12.00
C TRP A 166 3.35 14.01 -11.23
N LEU A 167 2.76 12.92 -11.73
CA LEU A 167 2.81 11.62 -11.08
C LEU A 167 4.23 11.03 -11.12
N MET A 168 4.95 11.19 -12.23
CA MET A 168 6.34 10.79 -12.36
C MET A 168 7.22 11.45 -11.28
N LEU A 169 7.14 12.78 -11.14
CA LEU A 169 7.94 13.51 -10.15
C LEU A 169 7.63 13.06 -8.73
N GLU A 170 6.34 12.92 -8.40
CA GLU A 170 5.92 12.45 -7.07
C GLU A 170 6.38 11.01 -6.80
N LEU A 171 6.34 10.12 -7.79
CA LEU A 171 6.80 8.72 -7.62
C LEU A 171 8.32 8.63 -7.42
N ILE A 172 9.10 9.51 -8.06
CA ILE A 172 10.55 9.59 -7.85
C ILE A 172 10.85 10.08 -6.44
N ASP A 173 10.24 11.18 -6.00
CA ASP A 173 10.44 11.71 -4.64
C ASP A 173 9.94 10.72 -3.58
N HIS A 174 8.80 10.06 -3.81
CA HIS A 174 8.28 9.05 -2.89
C HIS A 174 9.19 7.83 -2.77
N TYR A 175 9.76 7.35 -3.89
CA TYR A 175 10.77 6.30 -3.89
C TYR A 175 12.00 6.71 -3.04
N GLN A 176 12.48 7.94 -3.23
CA GLN A 176 13.62 8.46 -2.45
C GLN A 176 13.28 8.57 -0.96
N ARG A 177 12.08 9.05 -0.60
CA ARG A 177 11.63 9.10 0.80
C ARG A 177 11.67 7.72 1.47
N MET A 178 11.20 6.67 0.79
CA MET A 178 11.23 5.31 1.31
C MET A 178 12.65 4.76 1.44
N THR A 179 13.50 4.99 0.45
CA THR A 179 14.82 4.35 0.33
C THR A 179 15.94 5.11 1.04
N THR A 180 16.11 6.41 0.74
CA THR A 180 17.23 7.21 1.28
C THR A 180 16.90 7.84 2.61
N ARG A 181 15.65 8.30 2.79
CA ARG A 181 15.20 8.99 4.01
C ARG A 181 14.60 8.06 5.07
N LYS A 182 14.71 6.73 4.86
CA LYS A 182 14.25 5.68 5.79
C LYS A 182 12.77 5.80 6.21
N ARG A 183 11.91 6.36 5.35
CA ARG A 183 10.45 6.47 5.59
C ARG A 183 9.68 5.33 4.94
N MET A 184 10.22 4.12 5.02
CA MET A 184 9.56 2.90 4.55
C MET A 184 8.40 2.54 5.50
N SER A 185 7.30 2.05 4.94
CA SER A 185 6.13 1.51 5.64
C SER A 185 5.28 0.74 4.63
N SER A 186 4.33 -0.06 5.11
CA SER A 186 3.36 -0.73 4.24
C SER A 186 2.49 0.26 3.46
N VAL A 187 2.12 1.39 4.09
CA VAL A 187 1.32 2.44 3.44
C VAL A 187 2.09 3.09 2.30
N SER A 188 3.37 3.42 2.50
CA SER A 188 4.21 4.00 1.45
C SER A 188 4.48 3.00 0.32
N MET A 189 4.69 1.72 0.65
CA MET A 189 4.84 0.67 -0.35
C MET A 189 3.59 0.53 -1.23
N GLN A 190 2.40 0.51 -0.62
CA GLN A 190 1.14 0.45 -1.34
C GLN A 190 0.91 1.70 -2.20
N GLN A 191 1.21 2.89 -1.67
CA GLN A 191 1.12 4.16 -2.41
C GLN A 191 2.00 4.16 -3.66
N TRP A 192 3.26 3.76 -3.51
CA TRP A 192 4.19 3.69 -4.63
C TRP A 192 3.74 2.65 -5.66
N LEU A 193 3.33 1.46 -5.22
CA LEU A 193 2.95 0.37 -6.11
C LEU A 193 1.70 0.73 -6.94
N ALA A 194 0.64 1.21 -6.28
CA ALA A 194 -0.58 1.65 -6.95
C ALA A 194 -0.30 2.82 -7.91
N GLY A 195 0.52 3.78 -7.50
CA GLY A 195 0.91 4.92 -8.33
C GLY A 195 1.75 4.52 -9.55
N ALA A 196 2.72 3.62 -9.40
CA ALA A 196 3.53 3.11 -10.50
C ALA A 196 2.69 2.29 -11.50
N ALA A 197 1.75 1.47 -11.01
CA ALA A 197 0.81 0.75 -11.84
C ALA A 197 -0.08 1.71 -12.65
N PHE A 198 -0.62 2.73 -12.00
CA PHE A 198 -1.43 3.76 -12.66
C PHE A 198 -0.61 4.53 -13.72
N HIS A 199 0.59 4.99 -13.36
CA HIS A 199 1.45 5.76 -14.25
C HIS A 199 1.87 4.97 -15.50
N LEU A 200 2.16 3.67 -15.36
CA LEU A 200 2.43 2.82 -16.52
C LEU A 200 1.24 2.81 -17.49
N HIS A 201 0.01 2.73 -16.97
CA HIS A 201 -1.19 2.72 -17.81
C HIS A 201 -1.56 4.09 -18.37
N MET A 202 -1.21 5.19 -17.69
CA MET A 202 -1.24 6.51 -18.30
C MET A 202 -0.30 6.58 -19.50
N ARG A 203 0.93 6.06 -19.37
CA ARG A 203 1.90 6.02 -20.47
C ARG A 203 1.42 5.15 -21.63
N ILE A 204 0.84 3.99 -21.35
CA ILE A 204 0.19 3.14 -22.36
C ILE A 204 -0.93 3.91 -23.08
N HIS A 205 -1.75 4.67 -22.34
CA HIS A 205 -2.80 5.47 -22.92
C HIS A 205 -2.25 6.59 -23.83
N GLN A 206 -1.17 7.27 -23.43
CA GLN A 206 -0.49 8.24 -24.30
C GLN A 206 0.04 7.60 -25.60
N VAL A 207 0.52 6.35 -25.55
CA VAL A 207 0.92 5.61 -26.76
C VAL A 207 -0.28 5.39 -27.68
N ARG A 208 -1.44 5.01 -27.12
CA ARG A 208 -2.69 4.82 -27.88
C ARG A 208 -3.20 6.12 -28.51
N LEU A 209 -2.99 7.25 -27.83
CA LEU A 209 -3.29 8.60 -28.32
C LEU A 209 -2.26 9.15 -29.32
N HIS A 210 -1.18 8.41 -29.58
CA HIS A 210 -0.05 8.82 -30.41
C HIS A 210 0.70 10.06 -29.88
N SER A 211 0.60 10.35 -28.58
CA SER A 211 1.28 11.49 -27.95
C SER A 211 2.74 11.19 -27.59
N VAL A 212 3.10 9.91 -27.48
CA VAL A 212 4.46 9.45 -27.13
C VAL A 212 4.81 8.19 -27.93
N PRO A 213 6.11 7.90 -28.17
CA PRO A 213 6.51 6.71 -28.91
C PRO A 213 6.20 5.42 -28.12
N PRO A 214 5.89 4.29 -28.80
CA PRO A 214 5.57 3.01 -28.14
C PRO A 214 6.63 2.51 -27.16
N GLY A 215 7.92 2.72 -27.47
CA GLY A 215 9.04 2.31 -26.61
C GLY A 215 9.10 3.03 -25.25
N SER A 216 8.40 4.17 -25.10
CA SER A 216 8.35 4.89 -23.81
C SER A 216 7.68 4.08 -22.70
N ALA A 217 6.58 3.39 -23.03
CA ALA A 217 5.88 2.52 -22.08
C ALA A 217 6.73 1.31 -21.70
N GLU A 218 7.49 0.75 -22.64
CA GLU A 218 8.38 -0.38 -22.37
C GLU A 218 9.53 0.02 -21.43
N SER A 219 10.20 1.15 -21.71
CA SER A 219 11.26 1.68 -20.86
C SER A 219 10.75 1.95 -19.44
N LEU A 220 9.58 2.58 -19.31
CA LEU A 220 8.95 2.86 -18.02
C LEU A 220 8.63 1.57 -17.26
N ARG A 221 8.08 0.56 -17.94
CA ARG A 221 7.79 -0.76 -17.37
C ARG A 221 9.04 -1.41 -16.78
N LEU A 222 10.15 -1.42 -17.52
CA LEU A 222 11.43 -1.99 -17.06
C LEU A 222 12.03 -1.21 -15.89
N SER A 223 11.91 0.11 -15.90
CA SER A 223 12.30 0.98 -14.79
C SER A 223 11.53 0.61 -13.51
N TYR A 224 10.20 0.49 -13.59
CA TYR A 224 9.38 0.12 -12.43
C TYR A 224 9.60 -1.30 -11.93
N LYS A 225 9.84 -2.27 -12.80
CA LYS A 225 10.27 -3.62 -12.40
C LYS A 225 11.53 -3.56 -11.52
N THR A 226 12.52 -2.77 -11.96
CA THR A 226 13.81 -2.63 -11.26
C THR A 226 13.62 -1.95 -9.91
N ALA A 227 12.88 -0.83 -9.90
CA ALA A 227 12.56 -0.10 -8.69
C ALA A 227 11.77 -0.95 -7.68
N LEU A 228 10.75 -1.68 -8.13
CA LEU A 228 9.95 -2.56 -7.27
C LEU A 228 10.81 -3.65 -6.63
N SER A 229 11.72 -4.27 -7.39
CA SER A 229 12.61 -5.30 -6.85
C SER A 229 13.49 -4.76 -5.71
N ARG A 230 13.99 -3.53 -5.83
CA ARG A 230 14.74 -2.85 -4.76
C ARG A 230 13.85 -2.49 -3.58
N LEU A 231 12.63 -2.01 -3.83
CA LEU A 231 11.69 -1.67 -2.78
C LEU A 231 11.25 -2.89 -1.97
N VAL A 232 11.02 -4.04 -2.60
CA VAL A 232 10.68 -5.29 -1.91
C VAL A 232 11.82 -5.72 -0.98
N GLN A 233 13.08 -5.61 -1.43
CA GLN A 233 14.25 -5.88 -0.58
C GLN A 233 14.31 -4.91 0.60
N GLY A 234 14.14 -3.60 0.34
CA GLY A 234 14.13 -2.57 1.38
C GLY A 234 12.98 -2.74 2.37
N TYR A 235 11.81 -3.15 1.90
CA TYR A 235 10.62 -3.41 2.71
C TYR A 235 10.79 -4.67 3.57
N THR A 236 11.39 -5.73 3.03
CA THR A 236 11.73 -6.93 3.80
C THR A 236 12.70 -6.59 4.94
N ALA A 237 13.75 -5.81 4.65
CA ALA A 237 14.67 -5.32 5.68
C ALA A 237 13.99 -4.38 6.69
N TYR A 238 13.00 -3.61 6.26
CA TYR A 238 12.18 -2.79 7.14
C TYR A 238 11.34 -3.66 8.08
N LEU A 239 10.66 -4.70 7.60
CA LEU A 239 9.89 -5.62 8.45
C LEU A 239 10.80 -6.32 9.46
N HIS A 240 11.99 -6.79 9.05
CA HIS A 240 12.97 -7.36 9.99
C HIS A 240 13.34 -6.45 11.16
N ARG A 241 13.29 -5.12 10.98
CA ARG A 241 13.62 -4.14 12.02
C ARG A 241 12.44 -3.78 12.92
N ASN A 242 11.21 -3.95 12.42
CA ASN A 242 10.01 -3.44 13.08
C ASN A 242 9.12 -4.54 13.68
N ILE A 243 9.18 -5.77 13.14
CA ILE A 243 8.46 -6.88 13.74
C ILE A 243 9.11 -7.20 15.08
N GLN A 244 8.34 -7.02 16.15
CA GLN A 244 8.74 -7.33 17.51
C GLN A 244 7.68 -8.20 18.13
N GLU A 245 8.13 -9.24 18.81
CA GLU A 245 7.27 -10.21 19.47
C GLU A 245 7.80 -10.38 20.90
N THR A 246 6.88 -10.35 21.87
CA THR A 246 7.14 -10.57 23.29
C THR A 246 6.20 -11.65 23.80
N PRO A 247 6.74 -12.70 24.46
CA PRO A 247 5.93 -13.84 24.89
C PRO A 247 4.91 -13.45 25.95
N ALA A 248 3.78 -14.16 25.96
CA ALA A 248 2.91 -14.16 27.12
C ALA A 248 3.65 -14.81 28.31
N THR A 249 3.65 -14.15 29.47
CA THR A 249 4.24 -14.63 30.74
C THR A 249 3.52 -15.87 31.33
N GLY A 250 3.48 -16.98 30.61
CA GLY A 250 3.07 -18.29 31.10
C GLY A 250 4.14 -19.32 30.78
N THR A 251 4.54 -20.14 31.74
CA THR A 251 5.47 -21.24 31.45
C THR A 251 4.80 -22.21 30.46
N PRO A 252 5.42 -22.52 29.31
CA PRO A 252 4.94 -23.59 28.45
C PRO A 252 4.89 -24.87 29.28
N ARG A 253 3.71 -25.48 29.42
CA ARG A 253 3.58 -26.74 30.15
C ARG A 253 4.39 -27.81 29.42
N THR A 254 5.58 -28.12 29.94
CA THR A 254 6.24 -29.38 29.66
C THR A 254 5.34 -30.49 30.18
N GLY A 255 4.70 -31.23 29.27
CA GLY A 255 4.00 -32.46 29.60
C GLY A 255 5.02 -33.50 30.05
N THR A 256 5.42 -33.45 31.32
CA THR A 256 6.26 -34.48 31.92
C THR A 256 5.33 -35.52 32.53
N ALA A 257 5.32 -36.72 31.94
CA ALA A 257 4.75 -37.92 32.53
C ALA A 257 5.33 -38.12 33.95
N GLY A 258 4.47 -38.53 34.88
CA GLY A 258 4.75 -38.53 36.31
C GLY A 258 5.89 -39.46 36.75
N GLY A 259 6.57 -39.04 37.81
CA GLY A 259 7.53 -39.84 38.57
C GLY A 259 8.18 -38.98 39.67
N PRO A 260 8.15 -39.38 40.96
CA PRO A 260 8.26 -38.43 42.07
C PRO A 260 9.69 -38.23 42.58
N GLY A 261 9.92 -37.03 43.10
CA GLY A 261 10.78 -36.79 44.25
C GLY A 261 12.26 -36.52 43.96
N GLN A 262 12.67 -35.27 44.10
CA GLN A 262 13.64 -34.88 45.13
C GLN A 262 13.74 -33.35 45.23
N THR A 263 13.42 -32.86 46.41
CA THR A 263 13.68 -31.51 46.90
C THR A 263 15.17 -31.19 46.88
N ASN A 264 15.56 -30.05 46.31
CA ASN A 264 16.72 -29.29 46.79
C ASN A 264 16.50 -27.80 46.54
N THR A 265 16.25 -27.11 47.65
CA THR A 265 16.18 -25.67 47.82
C THR A 265 17.57 -25.08 47.66
N LEU A 266 17.76 -24.05 46.82
CA LEU A 266 18.83 -23.06 46.99
C LEU A 266 18.62 -21.81 46.13
N GLY A 267 18.32 -20.70 46.82
CA GLY A 267 18.97 -19.39 46.63
C GLY A 267 18.76 -18.64 45.32
N ARG A 268 17.78 -17.73 45.31
CA ARG A 268 17.73 -16.57 44.40
C ARG A 268 18.81 -15.56 44.81
N ALA A 269 19.68 -15.16 43.89
CA ALA A 269 20.39 -13.88 43.96
C ALA A 269 20.60 -13.32 42.55
N ASN A 270 20.17 -12.07 42.38
CA ASN A 270 20.23 -11.27 41.17
C ASN A 270 21.68 -11.10 40.67
N MET A 271 21.90 -11.16 39.36
CA MET A 271 23.11 -10.62 38.75
C MET A 271 22.76 -9.62 37.66
N THR A 272 23.18 -8.39 37.90
CA THR A 272 23.18 -7.24 37.00
C THR A 272 24.26 -7.46 35.94
N CYS A 273 23.89 -7.47 34.65
CA CYS A 273 24.87 -7.56 33.56
C CYS A 273 25.39 -6.16 33.20
N LEU A 274 26.70 -5.98 33.39
CA LEU A 274 27.49 -4.88 32.84
C LEU A 274 27.79 -5.15 31.37
N SER A 275 27.62 -4.11 30.56
CA SER A 275 27.95 -4.06 29.14
C SER A 275 29.47 -4.01 28.94
N HIS A 276 30.04 -4.96 28.21
CA HIS A 276 31.35 -4.79 27.60
C HIS A 276 31.26 -4.99 26.09
N THR A 277 31.44 -3.87 25.39
CA THR A 277 31.82 -3.78 23.99
C THR A 277 33.23 -4.33 23.78
N LEU A 278 33.42 -5.21 22.81
CA LEU A 278 34.70 -5.38 22.11
C LEU A 278 34.46 -5.59 20.62
N ASN A 279 34.95 -4.63 19.83
CA ASN A 279 35.43 -4.87 18.47
C ASN A 279 36.77 -5.60 18.59
N ASP A 280 37.03 -6.61 17.75
CA ASP A 280 38.18 -6.49 16.84
C ASP A 280 38.15 -7.46 15.64
N SER A 281 38.66 -6.89 14.55
CA SER A 281 39.15 -7.36 13.25
C SER A 281 40.00 -8.66 13.25
N LEU A 282 40.38 -9.38 12.18
CA LEU A 282 40.31 -9.35 10.70
C LEU A 282 40.87 -10.71 10.14
N VAL A 283 40.87 -10.87 8.80
CA VAL A 283 41.72 -11.74 7.90
C VAL A 283 41.05 -13.05 7.37
N SER A 284 40.49 -13.07 6.14
CA SER A 284 41.03 -13.34 4.76
C SER A 284 41.00 -14.84 4.37
N THR A 285 40.70 -15.34 3.16
CA THR A 285 41.06 -14.99 1.76
C THR A 285 40.21 -15.79 0.74
N SER A 286 39.90 -15.22 -0.45
CA SER A 286 40.11 -15.83 -1.81
C SER A 286 39.61 -14.84 -2.89
N THR A 287 40.48 -14.07 -3.54
CA THR A 287 41.00 -14.29 -4.92
C THR A 287 39.93 -14.57 -5.99
N ASP A 288 39.64 -13.55 -6.82
CA ASP A 288 39.96 -13.65 -8.25
C ASP A 288 40.14 -12.27 -8.90
N LYS A 289 41.21 -12.19 -9.69
CA LYS A 289 41.67 -11.04 -10.47
C LYS A 289 41.02 -11.07 -11.84
N PHE A 290 40.63 -9.91 -12.39
CA PHE A 290 40.97 -9.54 -13.76
C PHE A 290 41.05 -7.99 -13.89
N ASN A 291 42.20 -7.54 -14.39
CA ASN A 291 42.61 -6.17 -14.73
C ASN A 291 41.62 -5.50 -15.71
N GLU A 292 41.23 -4.23 -15.56
CA GLU A 292 41.98 -2.95 -15.57
C GLU A 292 42.44 -2.51 -16.97
N THR A 293 41.89 -1.39 -17.45
CA THR A 293 42.49 -0.27 -18.24
C THR A 293 41.36 0.62 -18.78
N THR A 294 41.32 1.96 -18.75
CA THR A 294 42.23 3.01 -18.27
C THR A 294 41.47 4.36 -18.27
N THR A 295 41.68 5.19 -17.23
CA THR A 295 41.82 6.69 -17.22
C THR A 295 40.74 7.62 -17.82
N HIS A 296 40.45 8.83 -17.31
CA HIS A 296 41.30 9.87 -16.69
C HIS A 296 40.50 10.90 -15.85
N ASN A 297 41.14 11.37 -14.76
CA ASN A 297 41.28 12.73 -14.22
C ASN A 297 40.06 13.63 -13.92
N SER A 298 39.90 14.05 -12.65
CA SER A 298 40.56 15.24 -12.05
C SER A 298 39.76 15.70 -10.80
N THR A 299 40.31 15.57 -9.58
CA THR A 299 40.89 16.63 -8.73
C THR A 299 39.98 17.81 -8.37
N ALA A 300 39.58 17.91 -7.08
CA ALA A 300 39.89 19.03 -6.17
C ALA A 300 38.84 19.21 -5.03
N ASP A 301 39.34 19.04 -3.81
CA ASP A 301 39.05 19.62 -2.50
C ASP A 301 37.75 20.39 -2.18
N ILE A 302 37.11 19.89 -1.10
CA ILE A 302 36.87 20.56 0.20
C ILE A 302 36.67 22.09 0.16
N SER A 303 35.43 22.54 0.46
CA SER A 303 35.19 23.67 1.36
C SER A 303 33.77 23.65 1.92
N ARG A 304 33.71 23.94 3.22
CA ARG A 304 32.58 24.08 4.13
C ARG A 304 32.06 25.51 4.06
N GLY A 305 30.75 25.73 4.13
CA GLY A 305 30.18 27.08 4.34
C GLY A 305 28.65 27.08 4.30
N CYS A 306 28.02 27.12 5.47
CA CYS A 306 26.64 27.58 5.62
C CYS A 306 26.66 29.10 5.60
N GLU A 307 25.78 29.73 4.82
CA GLU A 307 25.24 31.04 5.16
C GLU A 307 23.88 31.27 4.49
N THR A 308 23.05 31.96 5.27
CA THR A 308 21.65 32.32 5.12
C THR A 308 21.50 33.61 4.31
N ASP A 309 20.45 33.67 3.48
CA ASP A 309 19.57 34.82 3.19
C ASP A 309 18.63 34.35 2.05
N GLY A 310 17.31 34.55 2.03
CA GLY A 310 16.51 35.62 2.60
C GLY A 310 15.81 36.34 1.45
N SER A 311 14.68 35.82 0.95
CA SER A 311 13.67 36.65 0.27
C SER A 311 12.30 35.99 0.30
N THR A 312 11.42 36.66 1.04
CA THR A 312 10.03 36.36 1.38
C THR A 312 9.09 36.97 0.34
N GLU A 313 8.08 36.22 -0.12
CA GLU A 313 6.77 36.70 -0.60
C GLU A 313 5.76 35.60 -0.20
N ASP A 314 5.21 35.61 1.00
CA ASP A 314 3.93 36.21 1.43
C ASP A 314 2.72 35.99 0.50
N PHE A 315 1.86 35.04 0.89
CA PHE A 315 0.42 35.10 0.65
C PHE A 315 -0.30 34.62 1.91
N GLY A 316 -0.73 35.59 2.71
CA GLY A 316 -1.48 35.40 3.94
C GLY A 316 -2.88 34.81 3.75
N ILE A 317 -3.32 34.06 4.76
CA ILE A 317 -4.74 33.86 5.06
C ILE A 317 -4.95 34.23 6.53
N ASP A 318 -5.89 35.14 6.69
CA ASP A 318 -6.31 35.83 7.90
C ASP A 318 -6.92 34.86 8.94
N VAL A 319 -6.54 35.04 10.20
CA VAL A 319 -6.99 34.25 11.35
C VAL A 319 -8.09 35.04 12.05
N SER A 320 -9.35 34.64 11.83
CA SER A 320 -10.45 35.09 12.68
C SER A 320 -10.59 34.17 13.89
N ASN A 321 -10.15 34.69 15.04
CA ASN A 321 -10.44 34.17 16.37
C ASN A 321 -11.95 34.19 16.64
N ARG A 322 -12.55 33.04 16.95
CA ARG A 322 -13.77 33.00 17.75
C ARG A 322 -13.79 31.78 18.67
N ARG A 323 -13.42 32.02 19.94
CA ARG A 323 -13.79 31.19 21.08
C ARG A 323 -15.31 31.26 21.29
N ASN A 324 -15.91 30.11 21.60
CA ASN A 324 -16.80 29.95 22.75
C ASN A 324 -16.91 28.44 23.09
N GLU A 325 -16.62 28.15 24.36
CA GLU A 325 -17.03 26.97 25.13
C GLU A 325 -18.57 26.85 25.09
N THR A 326 -19.28 25.74 25.23
CA THR A 326 -19.23 24.53 26.08
C THR A 326 -20.27 23.59 25.41
N THR A 327 -20.25 22.25 25.49
CA THR A 327 -20.71 21.44 26.63
C THR A 327 -20.44 19.97 26.33
N GLU A 328 -20.05 19.26 27.38
CA GLU A 328 -19.80 17.83 27.52
C GLU A 328 -20.87 16.91 26.90
N VAL A 329 -20.45 15.85 26.19
CA VAL A 329 -20.94 14.47 26.40
C VAL A 329 -19.81 13.50 26.05
N VAL A 330 -19.01 13.15 27.08
CA VAL A 330 -18.13 11.98 27.04
C VAL A 330 -19.04 10.76 27.22
N VAL A 331 -19.22 9.96 26.17
CA VAL A 331 -19.89 8.65 26.31
C VAL A 331 -18.91 7.68 26.96
N ASN A 332 -18.95 7.66 28.28
CA ASN A 332 -18.22 6.77 29.16
C ASN A 332 -18.98 5.44 29.22
N ARG A 333 -18.53 4.40 28.48
CA ARG A 333 -19.08 3.05 28.63
C ARG A 333 -18.25 2.29 29.67
N LYS A 334 -18.61 2.50 30.94
CA LYS A 334 -18.25 1.61 32.05
C LYS A 334 -19.00 0.29 31.84
N THR A 335 -18.28 -0.79 31.56
CA THR A 335 -18.73 -2.13 31.93
C THR A 335 -17.90 -2.54 33.15
N LEU A 336 -18.57 -2.49 34.29
CA LEU A 336 -18.08 -3.01 35.57
C LEU A 336 -18.38 -4.50 35.56
N ASP A 337 -17.35 -5.34 35.50
CA ASP A 337 -17.42 -6.69 36.05
C ASP A 337 -16.21 -6.90 36.96
N ASN A 338 -16.49 -6.89 38.26
CA ASN A 338 -15.59 -7.35 39.30
C ASN A 338 -15.60 -8.88 39.29
N THR A 339 -14.51 -9.49 38.82
CA THR A 339 -14.12 -10.83 39.24
C THR A 339 -12.61 -10.88 39.35
N THR A 340 -12.13 -11.02 40.59
CA THR A 340 -10.89 -11.70 40.99
C THR A 340 -9.68 -11.57 40.06
N GLY A 341 -8.67 -10.83 40.52
CA GLY A 341 -7.38 -10.63 39.84
C GLY A 341 -6.73 -11.93 39.34
N HIS A 342 -6.86 -12.17 38.05
CA HIS A 342 -5.78 -12.72 37.25
C HIS A 342 -5.22 -11.55 36.45
N GLU A 343 -3.96 -11.19 36.67
CA GLU A 343 -3.20 -10.48 35.65
C GLU A 343 -3.35 -11.31 34.38
N ASP A 344 -4.15 -10.83 33.41
CA ASP A 344 -4.33 -11.54 32.16
C ASP A 344 -3.03 -11.39 31.40
N VAL A 345 -2.20 -12.42 31.56
CA VAL A 345 -0.85 -12.46 31.06
C VAL A 345 -0.89 -12.52 29.53
N GLN A 346 -0.72 -11.38 28.88
CA GLN A 346 -0.74 -11.25 27.43
C GLN A 346 0.65 -10.89 26.90
N GLY A 347 1.08 -11.58 25.85
CA GLY A 347 2.21 -11.21 25.01
C GLY A 347 1.84 -10.08 24.05
N LEU A 348 2.83 -9.48 23.40
CA LEU A 348 2.65 -8.37 22.46
C LEU A 348 3.33 -8.67 21.14
N LEU A 349 2.56 -8.55 20.05
CA LEU A 349 3.06 -8.60 18.69
C LEU A 349 2.91 -7.23 18.04
N VAL A 350 4.03 -6.66 17.60
CA VAL A 350 4.10 -5.42 16.83
C VAL A 350 4.57 -5.80 15.41
N ILE A 351 3.82 -5.41 14.39
CA ILE A 351 4.22 -5.64 12.99
C ILE A 351 4.89 -4.39 12.40
N GLU A 352 4.33 -3.23 12.70
CA GLU A 352 4.85 -1.90 12.34
C GLU A 352 4.52 -0.91 13.46
N PRO A 353 5.16 0.27 13.49
CA PRO A 353 4.76 1.35 14.39
C PRO A 353 3.25 1.66 14.25
N GLY A 354 2.53 1.57 15.36
CA GLY A 354 1.07 1.77 15.40
C GLY A 354 0.23 0.58 14.90
N ARG A 355 0.84 -0.58 14.62
CA ARG A 355 0.16 -1.83 14.26
C ARG A 355 0.57 -2.94 15.21
N ASN A 356 -0.16 -3.06 16.31
CA ASN A 356 0.14 -4.03 17.36
C ASN A 356 -1.12 -4.75 17.85
N VAL A 357 -0.91 -5.92 18.46
CA VAL A 357 -1.97 -6.76 19.03
C VAL A 357 -1.42 -7.53 20.23
N SER A 358 -2.21 -7.61 21.29
CA SER A 358 -1.91 -8.49 22.41
C SER A 358 -2.34 -9.94 22.10
N HIS A 359 -1.58 -10.93 22.54
CA HIS A 359 -1.87 -12.35 22.28
C HIS A 359 -1.63 -13.24 23.49
N LYS A 360 -2.20 -14.45 23.47
CA LYS A 360 -2.02 -15.47 24.53
C LYS A 360 -1.15 -16.66 24.10
N VAL A 361 -0.54 -16.58 22.90
CA VAL A 361 0.30 -17.65 22.36
C VAL A 361 1.51 -17.90 23.26
N LEU A 362 1.61 -19.11 23.80
CA LEU A 362 2.68 -19.52 24.71
C LEU A 362 3.87 -20.07 23.93
N HIS A 363 5.07 -19.59 24.26
CA HIS A 363 6.33 -20.07 23.73
C HIS A 363 7.49 -19.63 24.62
N HIS A 364 8.68 -20.19 24.42
CA HIS A 364 9.84 -19.78 25.20
C HIS A 364 10.37 -18.42 24.73
N PRO A 365 10.80 -17.52 25.64
CA PRO A 365 11.36 -16.22 25.25
C PRO A 365 12.57 -16.30 24.30
N CYS A 366 13.30 -17.41 24.30
CA CYS A 366 14.40 -17.63 23.36
C CYS A 366 13.95 -17.91 21.91
N GLU A 367 12.67 -18.21 21.68
CA GLU A 367 12.10 -18.45 20.34
C GLU A 367 11.75 -17.15 19.62
N SER A 368 11.53 -16.04 20.34
CA SER A 368 11.05 -14.77 19.77
C SER A 368 11.86 -14.28 18.56
N PRO A 369 13.21 -14.32 18.51
CA PRO A 369 13.95 -13.92 17.33
C PRO A 369 13.66 -14.80 16.09
N ALA A 370 13.53 -16.12 16.28
CA ALA A 370 13.21 -17.04 15.20
C ALA A 370 11.73 -16.93 14.76
N ILE A 371 10.83 -16.63 15.69
CA ILE A 371 9.43 -16.31 15.40
C ILE A 371 9.35 -15.05 14.55
N GLN A 372 10.03 -13.97 14.92
CA GLN A 372 10.05 -12.70 14.17
C GLN A 372 10.54 -12.93 12.73
N GLN A 373 11.63 -13.69 12.55
CA GLN A 373 12.15 -14.05 11.22
C GLN A 373 11.14 -14.86 10.38
N ALA A 374 10.48 -15.84 11.01
CA ALA A 374 9.48 -16.66 10.35
C ALA A 374 8.22 -15.86 9.99
N LEU A 375 7.81 -14.91 10.84
CA LEU A 375 6.70 -13.99 10.58
C LEU A 375 7.00 -13.06 9.40
N VAL A 376 8.20 -12.48 9.30
CA VAL A 376 8.59 -11.68 8.12
C VAL A 376 8.44 -12.50 6.84
N THR A 377 9.02 -13.71 6.82
CA THR A 377 8.96 -14.61 5.66
C THR A 377 7.52 -14.91 5.28
N ARG A 378 6.69 -15.21 6.28
CA ARG A 378 5.28 -15.53 6.07
C ARG A 378 4.46 -14.34 5.59
N ILE A 379 4.70 -13.15 6.12
CA ILE A 379 4.06 -11.91 5.69
C ILE A 379 4.41 -11.59 4.25
N ILE A 380 5.70 -11.65 3.90
CA ILE A 380 6.18 -11.43 2.53
C ILE A 380 5.56 -12.45 1.56
N ASN A 381 5.50 -13.73 1.92
CA ASN A 381 4.88 -14.77 1.11
C ASN A 381 3.34 -14.64 1.01
N ALA A 382 2.70 -14.01 1.99
CA ALA A 382 1.27 -13.72 1.97
C ALA A 382 0.93 -12.48 1.12
N GLN A 383 1.91 -11.62 0.83
CA GLN A 383 1.72 -10.54 -0.12
C GLN A 383 1.64 -11.13 -1.54
N ASP A 384 0.71 -10.65 -2.36
CA ASP A 384 0.59 -11.07 -3.76
C ASP A 384 1.68 -10.41 -4.65
N LEU A 385 2.95 -10.54 -4.24
CA LEU A 385 4.09 -9.88 -4.89
C LEU A 385 4.31 -10.39 -6.31
N GLU A 386 4.00 -11.65 -6.57
CA GLU A 386 4.13 -12.21 -7.92
C GLU A 386 3.10 -11.56 -8.86
N ARG A 387 1.83 -11.44 -8.47
CA ARG A 387 0.84 -10.69 -9.28
C ARG A 387 1.20 -9.22 -9.43
N ASN A 388 1.70 -8.58 -8.37
CA ASN A 388 2.20 -7.21 -8.45
C ASN A 388 3.36 -7.07 -9.44
N ARG A 389 4.25 -8.07 -9.50
CA ARG A 389 5.34 -8.12 -10.47
C ARG A 389 4.84 -8.39 -11.89
N TYR A 390 3.84 -9.24 -12.08
CA TYR A 390 3.21 -9.48 -13.39
C TYR A 390 2.68 -8.19 -14.02
N PHE A 391 2.22 -7.24 -13.21
CA PHE A 391 1.79 -5.93 -13.67
C PHE A 391 2.91 -5.12 -14.36
N PHE A 392 4.17 -5.36 -13.98
CA PHE A 392 5.36 -4.78 -14.64
C PHE A 392 6.13 -5.80 -15.49
N LEU A 393 5.63 -7.03 -15.60
CA LEU A 393 6.27 -8.17 -16.27
C LEU A 393 5.32 -8.84 -17.27
N TYR A 394 4.50 -8.05 -17.96
CA TYR A 394 3.66 -8.57 -19.02
C TYR A 394 4.47 -9.40 -20.02
N PRO A 395 4.01 -10.61 -20.37
CA PRO A 395 4.48 -11.29 -21.56
C PRO A 395 4.35 -10.36 -22.77
N GLU A 396 5.29 -10.43 -23.71
CA GLU A 396 5.35 -9.47 -24.83
C GLU A 396 4.02 -9.37 -25.58
N LYS A 397 3.39 -10.52 -25.86
CA LYS A 397 2.07 -10.58 -26.51
C LYS A 397 0.99 -9.81 -25.72
N PHE A 398 1.01 -9.91 -24.39
CA PHE A 398 0.06 -9.21 -23.53
C PHE A 398 0.30 -7.70 -23.55
N PHE A 399 1.56 -7.28 -23.44
CA PHE A 399 1.93 -5.86 -23.49
C PHE A 399 1.57 -5.22 -24.83
N GLN A 400 1.86 -5.90 -25.95
CA GLN A 400 1.43 -5.45 -27.28
C GLN A 400 -0.09 -5.37 -27.41
N GLY A 401 -0.82 -6.31 -26.79
CA GLY A 401 -2.28 -6.24 -26.67
C GLY A 401 -2.72 -4.95 -25.98
N LEU A 402 -2.08 -4.57 -24.88
CA LEU A 402 -2.39 -3.33 -24.18
C LEU A 402 -2.11 -2.13 -25.09
N LEU A 403 -0.97 -2.06 -25.78
CA LEU A 403 -0.68 -0.92 -26.66
C LEU A 403 -1.68 -0.78 -27.84
N ARG A 404 -2.28 -1.89 -28.29
CA ARG A 404 -3.19 -1.93 -29.45
C ARG A 404 -4.66 -1.82 -29.11
N GLN A 405 -5.02 -1.92 -27.83
CA GLN A 405 -6.41 -1.88 -27.37
C GLN A 405 -7.06 -0.52 -27.69
N LYS A 406 -8.23 -0.54 -28.34
CA LYS A 406 -8.94 0.65 -28.85
C LYS A 406 -10.46 0.56 -28.68
N ASP A 407 -10.97 -0.37 -27.87
CA ASP A 407 -12.41 -0.53 -27.69
C ASP A 407 -13.02 0.75 -27.13
N ASP A 408 -14.09 1.23 -27.75
CA ASP A 408 -14.89 2.35 -27.24
C ASP A 408 -15.87 1.86 -26.16
N PHE A 409 -16.45 2.81 -25.43
CA PHE A 409 -17.58 2.55 -24.56
C PHE A 409 -18.82 3.30 -25.04
N GLU A 410 -19.98 2.65 -25.00
CA GLU A 410 -21.26 3.24 -25.37
C GLU A 410 -22.31 2.92 -24.30
N LEU A 411 -23.00 3.97 -23.84
CA LEU A 411 -24.18 3.87 -22.99
C LEU A 411 -25.30 3.25 -23.82
N LYS A 412 -25.57 1.97 -23.60
CA LYS A 412 -26.73 1.32 -24.20
C LYS A 412 -28.01 1.91 -23.59
N THR A 413 -28.80 2.58 -24.41
CA THR A 413 -30.20 2.88 -24.12
C THR A 413 -31.02 1.61 -24.35
N ASN A 414 -31.68 1.12 -23.30
CA ASN A 414 -32.62 0.00 -23.43
C ASN A 414 -33.91 0.44 -24.13
#